data_AF-A0A953H2S8-F1
#
_entry.id   AF-A0A953H2S8-F1
#
_cell.length_a   1.000
_cell.length_b   1.000
_cell.length_c   1.000
_cell.angle_alpha   90.00
_cell.angle_beta   90.00
_cell.angle_gamma   90.00
#
_symmetry.space_group_name_H-M   'P 1'
#
loop_
_entity.id
_entity.type
_entity.pdbx_description
1 polymer ?
#
loop_
_entity_poly.entity_id
_entity_poly.type
_entity_poly.pdbx_seq_one_letter_code
_entity_poly.pdbx_strand_id
1 'polypeptide(L)'
;MKSHPIQCFSWATPNGHKIHIMLEECGLDYEVIPVNIAAGEQFKPDFLKISPNNRIPAIVDPAGPDGQPISIFESGAILIYLAGKTGKFLPQDVHGKFKALEWLMWQMGGLGPMLGQAHHFRLYAPEKIPYAINRYTNEAKRLYGVLDKRLSNHP
;
A
#
# COMPACT_ATOMS: atom_id res chain seq x y z
N MET A 1 -7.02 16.09 26.16
CA MET A 1 -7.84 16.09 24.91
C MET A 1 -7.69 14.72 24.30
N LYS A 2 -8.80 14.01 24.00
CA LYS A 2 -8.68 12.72 23.28
C LYS A 2 -8.15 13.02 21.89
N SER A 3 -7.05 12.37 21.51
CA SER A 3 -6.57 12.37 20.12
C SER A 3 -7.69 11.86 19.24
N HIS A 4 -7.98 12.54 18.13
CA HIS A 4 -8.89 12.00 17.13
C HIS A 4 -8.22 10.79 16.46
N PRO A 5 -8.97 9.74 16.08
CA PRO A 5 -8.40 8.56 15.43
C PRO A 5 -7.83 8.90 14.05
N ILE A 6 -6.89 8.08 13.57
CA ILE A 6 -6.43 8.16 12.17
C ILE A 6 -7.58 7.79 11.26
N GLN A 7 -7.84 8.59 10.24
CA GLN A 7 -8.84 8.27 9.23
C GLN A 7 -8.19 7.46 8.11
N CYS A 8 -8.66 6.23 7.87
CA CYS A 8 -8.16 5.33 6.85
C CYS A 8 -9.14 5.21 5.69
N PHE A 9 -8.86 5.91 4.59
CA PHE A 9 -9.65 5.85 3.36
C PHE A 9 -9.22 4.64 2.52
N SER A 10 -10.04 3.59 2.51
CA SER A 10 -9.62 2.27 2.02
C SER A 10 -10.75 1.47 1.36
N TRP A 11 -10.37 0.36 0.73
CA TRP A 11 -11.25 -0.64 0.16
C TRP A 11 -10.59 -2.03 0.24
N ALA A 12 -11.39 -3.11 0.16
CA ALA A 12 -10.94 -4.50 0.26
C ALA A 12 -10.08 -4.92 -0.95
N THR A 13 -8.83 -4.45 -0.97
CA THR A 13 -7.83 -4.67 -2.02
C THR A 13 -6.48 -4.97 -1.38
N PRO A 14 -5.52 -5.57 -2.11
CA PRO A 14 -4.18 -5.79 -1.59
C PRO A 14 -3.49 -4.53 -1.07
N ASN A 15 -3.67 -3.37 -1.72
CA ASN A 15 -3.07 -2.12 -1.25
C ASN A 15 -3.76 -1.59 0.02
N GLY A 16 -5.09 -1.70 0.11
CA GLY A 16 -5.84 -1.34 1.32
C GLY A 16 -5.44 -2.21 2.52
N HIS A 17 -5.34 -3.53 2.33
CA HIS A 17 -4.96 -4.47 3.39
C HIS A 17 -3.61 -4.18 4.01
N LYS A 18 -2.61 -3.68 3.25
CA LYS A 18 -1.32 -3.27 3.82
C LYS A 18 -1.49 -2.29 4.98
N ILE A 19 -2.40 -1.34 4.84
CA ILE A 19 -2.57 -0.25 5.81
C ILE A 19 -3.43 -0.71 6.97
N HIS A 20 -4.47 -1.51 6.73
CA HIS A 20 -5.21 -2.17 7.81
C HIS A 20 -4.29 -3.01 8.69
N ILE A 21 -3.47 -3.88 8.09
CA ILE A 21 -2.50 -4.71 8.81
C ILE A 21 -1.55 -3.84 9.63
N MET A 22 -0.96 -2.80 9.03
CA MET A 22 -0.03 -1.92 9.74
C MET A 22 -0.69 -1.18 10.91
N LEU A 23 -1.92 -0.68 10.75
CA LEU A 23 -2.64 0.02 11.81
C LEU A 23 -2.93 -0.90 13.00
N GLU A 24 -3.40 -2.13 12.72
CA GLU A 24 -3.63 -3.18 13.73
C GLU A 24 -2.33 -3.56 14.45
N GLU A 25 -1.25 -3.87 13.71
CA GLU A 25 0.05 -4.26 14.27
C GLU A 25 0.71 -3.13 15.09
N CYS A 26 0.48 -1.88 14.69
CA CYS A 26 0.93 -0.72 15.46
C CYS A 26 0.10 -0.51 16.73
N GLY A 27 -1.13 -1.03 16.80
CA GLY A 27 -2.09 -0.76 17.88
C GLY A 27 -2.57 0.69 17.89
N LEU A 28 -2.74 1.30 16.71
CA LEU A 28 -3.18 2.69 16.58
C LEU A 28 -4.71 2.74 16.51
N ASP A 29 -5.31 3.74 17.18
CA ASP A 29 -6.73 4.04 17.00
C ASP A 29 -6.97 4.62 15.60
N TYR A 30 -7.88 4.00 14.85
CA TYR A 30 -8.24 4.44 13.51
C TYR A 30 -9.72 4.20 13.20
N GLU A 31 -10.25 4.97 12.27
CA GLU A 31 -11.55 4.75 11.66
C GLU A 31 -11.40 4.40 10.18
N VAL A 32 -12.20 3.44 9.69
CA VAL A 32 -12.22 3.09 8.27
C VAL A 32 -13.27 3.92 7.58
N ILE A 33 -12.84 4.69 6.58
CA ILE A 33 -13.71 5.42 5.67
C ILE A 33 -13.73 4.67 4.34
N PRO A 34 -14.83 3.96 4.01
CA PRO A 34 -14.89 3.19 2.78
C PRO A 34 -14.87 4.12 1.57
N VAL A 35 -14.05 3.77 0.57
CA VAL A 35 -14.04 4.40 -0.76
C VAL A 35 -14.34 3.32 -1.79
N ASN A 36 -15.58 3.23 -2.23
CA ASN A 36 -16.01 2.22 -3.19
C ASN A 36 -15.46 2.53 -4.59
N ILE A 37 -14.33 1.89 -4.90
CA ILE A 37 -13.65 2.10 -6.17
C ILE A 37 -14.41 1.58 -7.40
N ALA A 38 -15.35 0.64 -7.20
CA ALA A 38 -16.21 0.14 -8.27
C ALA A 38 -17.31 1.16 -8.63
N ALA A 39 -17.70 2.02 -7.68
CA ALA A 39 -18.63 3.12 -7.89
C ALA A 39 -17.94 4.44 -8.28
N GLY A 40 -16.61 4.45 -8.44
CA GLY A 40 -15.87 5.66 -8.84
C GLY A 40 -15.70 6.70 -7.73
N GLU A 41 -15.87 6.33 -6.45
CA GLU A 41 -15.81 7.30 -5.34
C GLU A 41 -14.43 7.95 -5.17
N GLN A 42 -13.37 7.30 -5.65
CA GLN A 42 -12.01 7.83 -5.70
C GLN A 42 -11.85 9.07 -6.61
N PHE A 43 -12.87 9.42 -7.39
CA PHE A 43 -12.89 10.62 -8.23
C PHE A 43 -13.67 11.78 -7.59
N LYS A 44 -14.31 11.57 -6.43
CA LYS A 44 -15.06 12.62 -5.73
C LYS A 44 -14.11 13.74 -5.28
N PRO A 45 -14.50 15.03 -5.40
CA PRO A 45 -13.63 16.16 -5.04
C PRO A 45 -13.03 16.09 -3.64
N ASP A 46 -13.81 15.60 -2.65
CA ASP A 46 -13.33 15.51 -1.27
C ASP A 46 -12.25 14.44 -1.08
N PHE A 47 -12.32 13.32 -1.81
CA PHE A 47 -11.24 12.32 -1.77
C PHE A 47 -10.00 12.82 -2.51
N LEU A 48 -10.16 13.56 -3.62
CA LEU A 48 -9.03 14.11 -4.38
C LEU A 48 -8.21 15.15 -3.59
N LYS A 49 -8.82 15.83 -2.62
CA LYS A 49 -8.09 16.71 -1.67
C LYS A 49 -7.11 15.92 -0.81
N ILE A 50 -7.37 14.63 -0.55
CA ILE A 50 -6.55 13.73 0.28
C ILE A 50 -5.56 12.95 -0.60
N SER A 51 -6.05 12.38 -1.70
CA SER A 51 -5.25 11.61 -2.66
C SER A 51 -5.50 12.12 -4.08
N PRO A 52 -4.70 13.08 -4.57
CA PRO A 52 -4.84 13.61 -5.93
C PRO A 52 -4.61 12.54 -7.01
N ASN A 53 -3.91 11.45 -6.69
CA ASN A 53 -3.72 10.30 -7.58
C ASN A 53 -4.97 9.42 -7.73
N ASN A 54 -6.13 9.78 -7.13
CA ASN A 54 -7.38 9.00 -7.21
C ASN A 54 -7.23 7.51 -6.86
N ARG A 55 -6.29 7.13 -5.98
CA ARG A 55 -6.08 5.75 -5.55
C ARG A 55 -6.20 5.63 -4.03
N ILE A 56 -6.87 4.56 -3.59
CA ILE A 56 -6.71 4.06 -2.23
C ILE A 56 -5.43 3.22 -2.11
N PRO A 57 -4.90 3.04 -0.89
CA PRO A 57 -5.30 3.69 0.36
C PRO A 57 -4.77 5.12 0.49
N ALA A 58 -5.44 5.89 1.33
CA ALA A 58 -4.95 7.16 1.86
C ALA A 58 -5.29 7.26 3.35
N ILE A 59 -4.53 8.04 4.11
CA ILE A 59 -4.83 8.35 5.51
C ILE A 59 -4.87 9.84 5.76
N VAL A 60 -5.61 10.25 6.79
CA VAL A 60 -5.49 11.55 7.45
C VAL A 60 -5.18 11.30 8.92
N ASP A 61 -4.03 11.76 9.37
CA ASP A 61 -3.64 11.72 10.77
C ASP A 61 -3.84 13.10 11.38
N PRO A 62 -4.82 13.30 12.28
CA PRO A 62 -5.09 14.60 12.90
C PRO A 62 -4.02 15.02 13.91
N ALA A 63 -3.17 14.09 14.37
CA ALA A 63 -2.09 14.31 15.31
C ALA A 63 -0.74 13.94 14.66
N GLY A 64 -0.51 14.47 13.46
CA GLY A 64 0.71 14.25 12.69
C GLY A 64 1.97 14.89 13.29
N PRO A 65 3.05 14.97 12.52
CA PRO A 65 4.29 15.61 12.95
C PRO A 65 4.04 17.03 13.47
N ASP A 66 4.76 17.42 14.53
CA ASP A 66 4.62 18.73 15.19
C ASP A 66 3.19 19.05 15.69
N GLY A 67 2.36 18.00 15.88
CA GLY A 67 0.98 18.13 16.32
C GLY A 67 0.02 18.68 15.25
N GLN A 68 0.44 18.71 13.99
CA GLN A 68 -0.37 19.19 12.87
C GLN A 68 -0.97 18.05 12.06
N PRO A 69 -2.20 18.21 11.53
CA PRO A 69 -2.79 17.21 10.65
C PRO A 69 -1.95 16.98 9.39
N ILE A 70 -1.87 15.73 8.95
CA ILE A 70 -1.23 15.36 7.68
C ILE A 70 -2.06 14.33 6.91
N SER A 71 -2.21 14.54 5.61
CA SER A 71 -2.79 13.58 4.68
C SER A 71 -1.69 12.88 3.87
N ILE A 72 -1.75 11.55 3.76
CA ILE A 72 -0.74 10.76 3.04
C ILE A 72 -1.45 9.73 2.15
N PHE A 73 -1.08 9.70 0.88
CA PHE A 73 -1.45 8.66 -0.07
C PHE A 73 -0.20 7.87 -0.50
N GLU A 74 -0.38 6.82 -1.30
CA GLU A 74 0.63 5.77 -1.59
C GLU A 74 0.90 4.83 -0.41
N SER A 75 0.49 3.57 -0.56
CA SER A 75 0.61 2.58 0.53
C SER A 75 2.03 2.43 1.10
N GLY A 76 3.08 2.54 0.27
CA GLY A 76 4.46 2.49 0.75
C GLY A 76 4.84 3.70 1.61
N ALA A 77 4.41 4.90 1.24
CA ALA A 77 4.65 6.12 2.03
C ALA A 77 3.91 6.07 3.37
N ILE A 78 2.67 5.58 3.36
CA ILE A 78 1.87 5.39 4.58
C ILE A 78 2.54 4.40 5.53
N LEU A 79 3.06 3.26 5.04
CA LEU A 79 3.80 2.29 5.86
C LEU A 79 5.03 2.92 6.51
N ILE A 80 5.83 3.67 5.74
CA ILE A 80 7.02 4.37 6.27
C ILE A 80 6.61 5.42 7.31
N TYR A 81 5.54 6.16 7.07
CA TYR A 81 5.02 7.15 8.00
C TYR A 81 4.59 6.52 9.33
N LEU A 82 3.77 5.47 9.29
CA LEU A 82 3.29 4.78 10.50
C LEU A 82 4.44 4.13 11.27
N ALA A 83 5.44 3.59 10.56
CA ALA A 83 6.66 3.09 11.18
C ALA A 83 7.43 4.22 11.89
N GLY A 84 7.58 5.38 11.26
CA GLY A 84 8.21 6.57 11.86
C GLY A 84 7.44 7.10 13.07
N LYS A 85 6.11 7.19 12.98
CA LYS A 85 5.24 7.66 14.08
C LYS A 85 5.32 6.78 15.31
N THR A 86 5.46 5.46 15.12
CA THR A 86 5.39 4.48 16.22
C THR A 86 6.75 3.93 16.64
N GLY A 87 7.80 4.14 15.85
CA GLY A 87 9.11 3.50 16.03
C GLY A 87 9.10 1.99 15.76
N LYS A 88 8.04 1.44 15.16
CA LYS A 88 7.88 0.00 14.90
C LYS A 88 8.16 -0.34 13.43
N PHE A 89 8.52 -1.59 13.16
CA PHE A 89 8.56 -2.22 11.82
C PHE A 89 9.52 -1.63 10.77
N LEU A 90 10.28 -0.57 11.10
CA LEU A 90 11.40 -0.09 10.29
C LEU A 90 12.65 0.02 11.18
N PRO A 91 13.75 -0.69 10.87
CA PRO A 91 14.99 -0.57 11.64
C PRO A 91 15.52 0.87 11.64
N GLN A 92 16.14 1.26 12.76
CA GLN A 92 16.69 2.61 12.93
C GLN A 92 18.15 2.70 12.48
N ASP A 93 18.87 1.58 12.46
CA ASP A 93 20.22 1.55 11.92
C ASP A 93 20.19 1.71 10.39
N VAL A 94 21.21 2.36 9.85
CA VAL A 94 21.31 2.68 8.42
C VAL A 94 21.18 1.42 7.56
N HIS A 95 21.83 0.33 7.96
CA HIS A 95 21.88 -0.90 7.17
C HIS A 95 20.50 -1.57 7.09
N GLY A 96 19.89 -1.84 8.24
CA GLY A 96 18.57 -2.47 8.34
C GLY A 96 17.48 -1.61 7.69
N LYS A 97 17.52 -0.29 7.90
CA LYS A 97 16.58 0.65 7.30
C LYS A 97 16.58 0.55 5.78
N PHE A 98 17.75 0.64 5.16
CA PHE A 98 17.84 0.59 3.70
C PHE A 98 17.56 -0.80 3.13
N LYS A 99 17.85 -1.88 3.88
CA LYS A 99 17.40 -3.22 3.49
C LYS A 99 15.88 -3.37 3.49
N ALA A 100 15.19 -2.86 4.51
CA ALA A 100 13.73 -2.87 4.53
C ALA A 100 13.13 -2.03 3.39
N LEU A 101 13.68 -0.82 3.18
CA LEU A 101 13.24 0.07 2.10
C LEU A 101 13.50 -0.52 0.70
N GLU A 102 14.63 -1.22 0.49
CA GLU A 102 14.93 -1.91 -0.77
C GLU A 102 13.78 -2.86 -1.16
N TRP A 103 13.32 -3.70 -0.23
CA TRP A 103 12.24 -4.65 -0.48
C TRP A 103 10.87 -3.99 -0.57
N LEU A 104 10.63 -2.92 0.21
CA LEU A 104 9.40 -2.12 0.07
C LEU A 104 9.32 -1.48 -1.33
N MET A 105 10.41 -0.90 -1.81
CA MET A 105 10.45 -0.28 -3.14
C MET A 105 10.37 -1.34 -4.25
N TRP A 106 10.99 -2.51 -4.08
CA TRP A 106 10.80 -3.66 -4.98
C TRP A 106 9.32 -4.08 -5.05
N GLN A 107 8.62 -4.11 -3.91
CA GLN A 107 7.19 -4.40 -3.89
C GLN A 107 6.40 -3.31 -4.63
N MET A 108 6.67 -2.03 -4.34
CA MET A 108 5.92 -0.90 -4.90
C MET A 108 6.16 -0.68 -6.40
N GLY A 109 7.38 -0.89 -6.89
CA GLY A 109 7.73 -0.72 -8.30
C GLY A 109 7.64 -1.99 -9.16
N GLY A 110 7.70 -3.16 -8.54
CA GLY A 110 7.73 -4.46 -9.23
C GLY A 110 6.52 -5.33 -8.93
N LEU A 111 6.53 -5.98 -7.75
CA LEU A 111 5.55 -7.01 -7.41
C LEU A 111 4.10 -6.51 -7.51
N GLY A 112 3.77 -5.40 -6.86
CA GLY A 112 2.41 -4.85 -6.83
C GLY A 112 1.87 -4.53 -8.22
N PRO A 113 2.53 -3.62 -8.98
CA PRO A 113 2.08 -3.24 -10.32
C PRO A 113 1.99 -4.43 -11.29
N MET A 114 2.99 -5.32 -11.32
CA MET A 114 3.03 -6.42 -12.27
C MET A 114 1.96 -7.49 -11.99
N LEU A 115 1.71 -7.82 -10.72
CA LEU A 115 0.61 -8.71 -10.36
C LEU A 115 -0.76 -8.07 -10.65
N GLY A 116 -0.89 -6.75 -10.48
CA GLY A 116 -2.07 -6.01 -10.90
C GLY A 116 -2.37 -6.17 -12.38
N GLN A 117 -1.35 -6.05 -13.23
CA GLN A 117 -1.48 -6.30 -14.68
C GLN A 117 -1.80 -7.77 -14.98
N ALA A 118 -1.13 -8.71 -14.32
CA ALA A 118 -1.40 -10.14 -14.49
C ALA A 118 -2.86 -10.48 -14.17
N HIS A 119 -3.41 -9.96 -13.07
CA HIS A 119 -4.82 -10.14 -12.71
C HIS A 119 -5.75 -9.46 -13.72
N HIS A 120 -5.44 -8.23 -14.15
CA HIS A 120 -6.22 -7.52 -15.16
C HIS A 120 -6.39 -8.35 -16.45
N PHE A 121 -5.30 -8.75 -17.10
CA PHE A 121 -5.38 -9.47 -18.37
C PHE A 121 -5.94 -10.89 -18.24
N ARG A 122 -5.79 -11.54 -17.08
CA ARG A 122 -6.32 -12.89 -16.85
C ARG A 122 -7.82 -12.89 -16.56
N LEU A 123 -8.29 -11.95 -15.73
CA LEU A 123 -9.61 -12.01 -15.12
C LEU A 123 -10.56 -10.91 -15.59
N TYR A 124 -10.06 -9.67 -15.74
CA TYR A 124 -10.92 -8.49 -15.88
C TYR A 124 -10.98 -7.91 -17.29
N ALA A 125 -9.93 -8.09 -18.10
CA ALA A 125 -9.90 -7.61 -19.48
C ALA A 125 -11.06 -8.25 -20.27
N PRO A 126 -11.87 -7.44 -20.99
CA PRO A 126 -13.06 -7.93 -21.70
C PRO A 126 -12.68 -8.91 -22.81
N GLU A 127 -11.50 -8.71 -23.41
CA GLU A 127 -10.93 -9.58 -24.43
C GLU A 127 -9.69 -10.30 -23.89
N LYS A 128 -9.52 -11.56 -24.32
CA LYS A 128 -8.30 -12.31 -24.02
C LYS A 128 -7.22 -11.93 -25.02
N ILE A 129 -6.13 -11.39 -24.50
CA ILE A 129 -4.94 -11.00 -25.27
C ILE A 129 -3.81 -11.97 -24.88
N PRO A 130 -3.58 -13.07 -25.63
CA PRO A 130 -2.64 -14.12 -25.22
C PRO A 130 -1.24 -13.60 -24.95
N TYR A 131 -0.76 -12.65 -25.75
CA TYR A 131 0.54 -12.01 -25.55
C TYR A 131 0.65 -11.31 -24.19
N ALA A 132 -0.34 -10.47 -23.83
CA ALA A 132 -0.34 -9.75 -22.57
C ALA A 132 -0.46 -10.71 -21.38
N ILE A 133 -1.36 -11.70 -21.46
CA ILE A 133 -1.52 -12.74 -20.44
C ILE A 133 -0.18 -13.46 -20.21
N ASN A 134 0.48 -13.91 -21.27
CA ASN A 134 1.76 -14.62 -21.16
C ASN A 134 2.86 -13.71 -20.59
N ARG A 135 2.96 -12.47 -21.08
CA ARG A 135 3.94 -11.49 -20.60
C ARG A 135 3.85 -11.26 -19.09
N TYR A 136 2.67 -10.91 -18.60
CA TYR A 136 2.49 -10.59 -17.18
C TYR A 136 2.46 -11.83 -16.28
N THR A 137 2.03 -12.99 -16.81
CA THR A 137 2.15 -14.27 -16.08
C THR A 137 3.62 -14.64 -15.87
N ASN A 138 4.46 -14.51 -16.91
CA ASN A 138 5.88 -14.81 -16.80
C ASN A 138 6.59 -13.84 -15.86
N GLU A 139 6.25 -12.54 -15.91
CA GLU A 139 6.81 -11.56 -14.97
C GLU A 139 6.38 -11.83 -13.52
N ALA A 140 5.11 -12.18 -13.29
CA ALA A 140 4.64 -12.58 -11.96
C ALA A 140 5.41 -13.80 -11.44
N LYS A 141 5.60 -14.84 -12.28
CA LYS A 141 6.41 -16.02 -11.92
C LYS A 141 7.86 -15.64 -11.57
N ARG A 142 8.49 -14.75 -12.35
CA ARG A 142 9.84 -14.25 -12.08
C ARG A 142 9.91 -13.56 -10.72
N LEU A 143 8.96 -12.67 -10.42
CA LEU A 143 8.91 -11.93 -9.16
C LEU A 143 8.67 -12.84 -7.95
N TYR A 144 7.79 -13.85 -8.08
CA TYR A 144 7.66 -14.89 -7.07
C TYR A 144 8.95 -15.69 -6.88
N GLY A 145 9.69 -16.00 -7.96
CA GLY A 145 11.00 -16.64 -7.85
C GLY A 145 12.05 -15.79 -7.14
N VAL A 146 12.03 -14.47 -7.30
CA VAL A 146 12.89 -13.55 -6.52
C VAL A 146 12.52 -13.60 -5.04
N LEU A 147 11.23 -13.55 -4.72
CA LEU A 147 10.74 -13.59 -3.34
C LEU A 147 11.07 -14.93 -2.67
N ASP A 148 10.80 -16.05 -3.34
CA ASP A 148 11.07 -17.41 -2.85
C ASP A 148 12.56 -17.61 -2.53
N LYS A 149 13.46 -17.25 -3.45
CA LYS A 149 14.91 -17.33 -3.23
C LYS A 149 15.39 -16.45 -2.09
N ARG A 150 14.75 -15.29 -1.87
CA ARG A 150 15.08 -14.42 -0.73
C ARG A 150 14.69 -15.10 0.58
N LEU A 151 13.44 -15.56 0.66
CA LEU A 151 12.85 -16.16 1.86
C LEU A 151 13.47 -17.52 2.21
N SER A 152 14.01 -18.26 1.23
CA SER A 152 14.66 -19.55 1.49
C SER A 152 15.85 -19.46 2.45
N ASN A 153 16.44 -18.28 2.61
CA ASN A 153 17.60 -18.03 3.47
C ASN A 153 17.36 -16.91 4.51
N HIS A 154 16.15 -16.33 4.55
CA HIS A 154 15.82 -15.20 5.42
C HIS A 154 14.37 -15.37 5.90
N PRO A 155 14.16 -15.92 7.11
CA PRO A 155 12.82 -16.05 7.68
C PRO A 155 12.15 -14.69 7.91
#